data_AF-A0A9Q0KHT6-F1
#
_entry.id   AF-A0A9Q0KHT6-F1
#
_cell.length_a   1.000
_cell.length_b   1.000
_cell.length_c   1.000
_cell.angle_alpha   90.00
_cell.angle_beta   90.00
_cell.angle_gamma   90.00
#
_symmetry.space_group_name_H-M   'P 1'
#
loop_
_entity.id
_entity.type
_entity.pdbx_description
1 polymer ?
#
loop_
_entity_poly.entity_id
_entity_poly.type
_entity_poly.pdbx_seq_one_letter_code
_entity_poly.pdbx_strand_id
1 'polypeptide(L)'
;MEINIQKLDKNGFLAKQELGYAKFVPPCVFYVYPSLGLNRGNGSVGMEEQPTNLTKRRLVLIFICIPVSPGKSRLIWTFPRNFGVWIDRVIPRWIFHIGQNLILDSDLYLLHLEERKINDLGPSNWHKACFVPTKSDALVSAFRKWLRKYSGGQVNWGTKFSGALPPTPPKEQLMDRYWSHVVNCSSCSMAVKGLKAVEVALQCQGGCHTSSTRISISMITTMASNETSIIRDFLQRKKKSSEVVSKSKRLIVRLRSALGAQWAQDTPVSLSFHRRERKVFAAL
;
A
#
# COMPACT_ATOMS: atom_id res chain seq x y z
N MET A 1 -16.08 -9.59 3.46
CA MET A 1 -15.19 -9.37 4.61
C MET A 1 -15.97 -9.12 5.87
N GLU A 2 -16.23 -10.19 6.60
CA GLU A 2 -16.71 -10.16 7.97
C GLU A 2 -15.57 -9.83 8.93
N ILE A 3 -15.81 -8.85 9.80
CA ILE A 3 -14.90 -8.47 10.89
C ILE A 3 -15.67 -8.62 12.19
N ASN A 4 -15.21 -9.52 13.06
CA ASN A 4 -15.83 -9.79 14.35
C ASN A 4 -14.87 -9.41 15.48
N ILE A 5 -15.31 -8.52 16.37
CA ILE A 5 -14.56 -8.14 17.57
C ILE A 5 -14.74 -9.22 18.63
N GLN A 6 -13.70 -10.02 18.86
CA GLN A 6 -13.74 -11.13 19.82
C GLN A 6 -13.51 -10.68 21.26
N LYS A 7 -12.68 -9.66 21.44
CA LYS A 7 -12.30 -9.16 22.77
C LYS A 7 -12.07 -7.66 22.72
N LEU A 8 -12.58 -6.93 23.72
CA LEU A 8 -12.34 -5.50 23.93
C LEU A 8 -12.24 -5.23 25.44
N ASP A 9 -11.06 -4.89 25.93
CA ASP A 9 -10.78 -4.58 27.34
C ASP A 9 -9.77 -3.42 27.48
N LYS A 10 -9.33 -3.12 28.72
CA LYS A 10 -8.36 -2.06 28.98
C LYS A 10 -7.02 -2.25 28.23
N ASN A 11 -6.67 -3.49 27.88
CA ASN A 11 -5.42 -3.85 27.19
C ASN A 11 -5.58 -3.85 25.66
N GLY A 12 -6.70 -3.34 25.13
CA GLY A 12 -6.95 -3.16 23.69
C GLY A 12 -8.07 -4.05 23.17
N PHE A 13 -7.96 -4.46 21.91
CA PHE A 13 -8.95 -5.35 21.30
C PHE A 13 -8.33 -6.35 20.32
N LEU A 14 -9.02 -7.47 20.13
CA LEU A 14 -8.71 -8.51 19.15
C LEU A 14 -9.92 -8.70 18.25
N ALA A 15 -9.68 -8.66 16.94
CA ALA A 15 -10.68 -8.87 15.91
C ALA A 15 -10.27 -10.02 15.00
N LYS A 16 -11.22 -10.88 14.66
CA LYS A 16 -11.08 -11.90 13.63
C LYS A 16 -11.65 -11.35 12.32
N GLN A 17 -10.89 -11.53 11.25
CA GLN A 17 -11.29 -11.23 9.89
C GLN A 17 -11.37 -12.53 9.09
N GLU A 18 -12.08 -12.53 7.96
CA GLU A 18 -12.13 -13.70 7.04
C GLU A 18 -10.73 -14.24 6.70
N LEU A 19 -9.75 -13.35 6.50
CA LEU A 19 -8.39 -13.69 6.09
C LEU A 19 -7.34 -13.32 7.14
N GLY A 20 -7.66 -13.39 8.43
CA GLY A 20 -6.65 -13.14 9.47
C GLY A 20 -7.18 -12.62 10.80
N TYR A 21 -6.28 -12.01 11.56
CA TYR A 21 -6.60 -11.35 12.83
C TYR A 21 -6.03 -9.94 12.85
N ALA A 22 -6.73 -9.02 13.50
CA ALA A 22 -6.23 -7.70 13.82
C ALA A 22 -6.21 -7.50 15.33
N LYS A 23 -5.14 -6.93 15.87
CA LYS A 23 -4.99 -6.68 17.31
C LYS A 23 -4.53 -5.26 17.55
N PHE A 24 -5.28 -4.52 18.34
CA PHE A 24 -4.83 -3.24 18.88
C PHE A 24 -4.25 -3.44 20.27
N VAL A 25 -3.08 -2.87 20.51
CA VAL A 25 -2.39 -2.84 21.79
C VAL A 25 -2.11 -1.38 22.16
N PRO A 26 -2.68 -0.89 23.27
CA PRO A 26 -2.45 0.47 23.74
C PRO A 26 -0.95 0.72 24.03
N PRO A 27 -0.48 1.96 23.87
CA PRO A 27 -1.28 3.15 23.54
C PRO A 27 -1.52 3.35 22.04
N CYS A 28 -0.72 2.73 21.15
CA CYS A 28 -0.69 3.14 19.74
C CYS A 28 -0.30 2.04 18.73
N VAL A 29 -0.25 0.76 19.15
CA VAL A 29 0.23 -0.33 18.29
C VAL A 29 -0.94 -1.11 17.71
N PHE A 30 -0.89 -1.38 16.41
CA PHE A 30 -1.88 -2.16 15.70
C PHE A 30 -1.20 -3.24 14.84
N TYR A 31 -1.61 -4.49 15.02
CA TYR A 31 -1.11 -5.64 14.29
C TYR A 31 -2.18 -6.17 13.36
N VAL A 32 -1.79 -6.57 12.16
CA VAL A 32 -2.61 -7.37 11.26
C VAL A 32 -1.83 -8.63 10.88
N TYR A 33 -2.44 -9.78 11.11
CA TYR A 33 -1.94 -11.10 10.80
C TYR A 33 -2.75 -11.67 9.62
N PRO A 34 -2.42 -11.34 8.37
CA PRO A 34 -3.06 -11.97 7.23
C PRO A 34 -2.78 -13.47 7.23
N SER A 35 -3.83 -14.29 7.17
CA SER A 35 -3.72 -15.70 6.88
C SER A 35 -3.46 -15.86 5.38
N LEU A 36 -2.18 -15.94 5.00
CA LEU A 36 -1.78 -16.37 3.67
C LEU A 36 -1.98 -17.89 3.56
N GLY A 37 -3.25 -18.30 3.47
CA GLY A 37 -3.59 -19.68 3.17
C GLY A 37 -3.23 -19.98 1.71
N LEU A 38 -2.22 -20.83 1.49
CA LEU A 38 -2.27 -21.66 0.29
C LEU A 38 -3.53 -22.53 0.44
N ASN A 39 -4.40 -22.48 -0.56
CA ASN A 39 -5.58 -23.35 -0.64
C ASN A 39 -5.21 -24.79 -0.32
N ARG A 40 -5.77 -25.34 0.76
CA ARG A 40 -5.99 -26.78 0.87
C ARG A 40 -7.17 -27.05 -0.08
N GLY A 41 -6.86 -27.45 -1.31
CA GLY A 41 -7.88 -27.85 -2.27
C GLY A 41 -8.67 -29.02 -1.71
N ASN A 42 -9.99 -28.87 -1.62
CA ASN A 42 -10.89 -30.01 -1.50
C ASN A 42 -10.90 -30.72 -2.86
N GLY A 43 -10.12 -31.79 -2.94
CA GLY A 43 -10.10 -32.74 -4.03
C GLY A 43 -9.48 -34.02 -3.47
N SER A 44 -10.32 -34.85 -2.87
CA SER A 44 -10.03 -36.21 -2.45
C SER A 44 -9.48 -37.03 -3.61
N VAL A 45 -8.27 -37.61 -3.48
CA VAL A 45 -7.93 -39.04 -3.66
C VAL A 45 -6.54 -39.24 -3.02
N GLY A 46 -6.37 -40.32 -2.27
CA GLY A 46 -5.24 -40.54 -1.35
C GLY A 46 -3.87 -40.73 -2.00
N MET A 47 -2.84 -40.39 -1.22
CA MET A 47 -1.55 -41.08 -1.13
C MET A 47 -0.85 -40.58 0.15
N GLU A 48 -0.10 -41.48 0.78
CA GLU A 48 0.52 -41.47 2.10
C GLU A 48 1.15 -40.16 2.61
N GLU A 49 1.14 -40.04 3.95
CA GLU A 49 1.82 -39.02 4.73
C GLU A 49 3.33 -38.99 4.49
N GLN A 50 3.84 -37.81 4.13
CA GLN A 50 5.19 -37.37 4.45
C GLN A 50 5.09 -35.97 5.08
N PRO A 51 5.45 -35.79 6.37
CA PRO A 51 5.38 -34.49 7.02
C PRO A 51 6.61 -33.68 6.60
N THR A 52 6.62 -33.20 5.36
CA THR A 52 7.58 -32.14 5.01
C THR A 52 7.15 -30.91 5.79
N ASN A 53 8.06 -30.44 6.64
CA ASN A 53 7.92 -29.31 7.54
C ASN A 53 7.76 -28.01 6.72
N LEU A 54 6.60 -27.82 6.08
CA LEU A 54 6.31 -26.64 5.28
C LEU A 54 6.18 -25.46 6.25
N THR A 55 7.26 -24.72 6.42
CA THR A 55 7.30 -23.48 7.20
C THR A 55 6.13 -22.60 6.78
N LYS A 56 5.14 -22.48 7.68
CA LYS A 56 3.94 -21.65 7.46
C LYS A 56 4.39 -20.25 7.07
N ARG A 57 4.01 -19.78 5.87
CA ARG A 57 4.28 -18.41 5.42
C ARG A 57 3.53 -17.45 6.34
N ARG A 58 4.27 -16.52 6.95
CA ARG A 58 3.76 -15.52 7.88
C ARG A 58 4.19 -14.15 7.37
N LEU A 59 3.22 -13.27 7.22
CA LEU A 59 3.38 -11.84 7.04
C LEU A 59 2.65 -11.19 8.21
N VAL A 60 3.25 -10.17 8.81
CA VAL A 60 2.59 -9.34 9.82
C VAL A 60 2.73 -7.90 9.35
N LEU A 61 1.64 -7.14 9.40
CA LEU A 61 1.68 -5.70 9.32
C LEU A 61 1.65 -5.16 10.73
N ILE A 62 2.66 -4.37 11.10
CA ILE A 62 2.71 -3.65 12.37
C ILE A 62 2.60 -2.17 12.04
N PHE A 63 1.65 -1.49 12.66
CA PHE A 63 1.39 -0.06 12.51
C PHE A 63 1.43 0.59 13.89
N ILE A 64 2.29 1.59 14.06
CA ILE A 64 2.49 2.31 15.32
C ILE A 64 2.23 3.79 15.04
N CYS A 65 1.14 4.32 15.58
CA CYS A 65 0.72 5.71 15.35
C CYS A 65 0.87 6.53 16.64
N ILE A 66 2.02 7.17 16.81
CA ILE A 66 2.38 7.87 18.05
C ILE A 66 1.93 9.33 17.93
N PRO A 67 0.98 9.80 18.76
CA PRO A 67 0.63 11.22 18.79
C PRO A 67 1.83 12.04 19.32
N VAL A 68 2.21 13.10 18.61
CA VAL A 68 3.36 13.96 18.98
C VAL A 68 2.89 15.34 19.45
N SER A 69 1.93 15.92 18.73
CA SER A 69 1.22 17.15 19.08
C SER A 69 -0.16 17.12 18.42
N PRO A 70 -1.11 17.99 18.80
CA PRO A 70 -2.37 18.13 18.07
C PRO A 70 -2.12 18.32 16.56
N GLY A 71 -2.83 17.56 15.72
CA GLY A 71 -2.65 17.60 14.26
C GLY A 71 -1.39 16.91 13.73
N LYS A 72 -0.58 16.27 14.57
CA LYS A 72 0.65 15.58 14.15
C LYS A 72 0.84 14.25 14.87
N SER A 73 0.94 13.20 14.06
CA SER A 73 1.29 11.85 14.53
C SER A 73 2.52 11.34 13.80
N ARG A 74 3.39 10.63 14.53
CA ARG A 74 4.49 9.87 13.96
C ARG A 74 3.99 8.48 13.63
N LEU A 75 4.04 8.14 12.35
CA LEU A 75 3.72 6.81 11.88
C LEU A 75 4.99 5.98 11.66
N ILE A 76 5.05 4.82 12.32
CA ILE A 76 6.05 3.78 12.07
C ILE A 76 5.30 2.54 11.64
N TRP A 77 5.71 1.94 10.53
CA TRP A 77 5.12 0.69 10.07
C TRP A 77 6.18 -0.27 9.55
N THR A 78 5.91 -1.55 9.71
CA THR A 78 6.81 -2.62 9.27
C THR A 78 6.00 -3.79 8.75
N PHE A 79 6.59 -4.51 7.80
CA PHE A 79 5.99 -5.67 7.14
C PHE A 79 6.87 -6.91 7.29
N PRO A 80 7.20 -7.35 8.53
CA PRO A 80 8.01 -8.55 8.72
C PRO A 80 7.34 -9.77 8.08
N ARG A 81 8.16 -10.52 7.34
CA ARG A 81 7.74 -11.73 6.61
C ARG A 81 8.83 -12.79 6.71
N ASN A 82 8.43 -14.06 6.81
CA ASN A 82 9.38 -15.18 6.84
C ASN A 82 9.61 -15.84 5.47
N PHE A 83 8.99 -15.31 4.41
CA PHE A 83 9.07 -15.84 3.05
C PHE A 83 9.56 -14.78 2.08
N GLY A 84 10.25 -15.21 1.02
CA GLY A 84 10.76 -14.32 -0.03
C GLY A 84 11.85 -13.34 0.45
N VAL A 85 12.48 -13.60 1.59
CA VAL A 85 13.50 -12.73 2.21
C VAL A 85 14.71 -12.50 1.29
N TRP A 86 14.95 -13.39 0.33
CA TRP A 86 15.98 -13.21 -0.70
C TRP A 86 15.75 -11.94 -1.53
N ILE A 87 14.50 -11.51 -1.71
CA ILE A 87 14.17 -10.29 -2.46
C ILE A 87 14.78 -9.06 -1.77
N ASP A 88 14.90 -9.07 -0.44
CA ASP A 88 15.49 -7.96 0.33
C ASP A 88 17.01 -7.81 0.06
N ARG A 89 17.65 -8.83 -0.53
CA ARG A 89 19.06 -8.77 -0.99
C ARG A 89 19.21 -8.19 -2.40
N VAL A 90 18.16 -8.29 -3.21
CA VAL A 90 18.18 -7.87 -4.64
C VAL A 90 17.56 -6.49 -4.80
N ILE A 91 16.47 -6.21 -4.08
CA ILE A 91 15.71 -4.97 -4.18
C ILE A 91 16.13 -4.05 -3.02
N PRO A 92 16.69 -2.86 -3.30
CA PRO A 92 17.01 -1.88 -2.27
C PRO A 92 15.80 -1.49 -1.42
N ARG A 93 16.02 -1.30 -0.11
CA ARG A 93 14.96 -0.93 0.85
C ARG A 93 14.15 0.30 0.45
N TRP A 94 14.77 1.30 -0.16
CA TRP A 94 14.08 2.54 -0.58
C TRP A 94 13.01 2.29 -1.64
N ILE A 95 13.14 1.25 -2.49
CA ILE A 95 12.13 0.90 -3.49
C ILE A 95 10.88 0.35 -2.80
N PHE A 96 11.05 -0.51 -1.78
CA PHE A 96 9.93 -0.97 -0.97
C PHE A 96 9.24 0.20 -0.26
N HIS A 97 10.00 1.16 0.26
CA HIS A 97 9.43 2.34 0.89
C HIS A 97 8.57 3.17 -0.06
N ILE A 98 8.94 3.31 -1.34
CA ILE A 98 8.08 4.01 -2.33
C ILE A 98 6.72 3.32 -2.45
N GLY A 99 6.74 2.01 -2.71
CA GLY A 99 5.52 1.21 -2.88
C GLY A 99 4.64 1.19 -1.63
N GLN A 100 5.26 1.18 -0.46
CA GLN A 100 4.56 1.26 0.81
C GLN A 100 3.97 2.67 0.98
N ASN A 101 4.77 3.74 0.91
CA ASN A 101 4.30 5.12 1.14
C ASN A 101 3.12 5.53 0.26
N LEU A 102 3.03 5.02 -0.97
CA LEU A 102 1.88 5.18 -1.86
C LEU A 102 0.52 4.88 -1.21
N ILE A 103 0.47 3.84 -0.36
CA ILE A 103 -0.75 3.44 0.35
C ILE A 103 -1.10 4.47 1.43
N LEU A 104 -0.12 5.12 2.05
CA LEU A 104 -0.38 6.18 3.02
C LEU A 104 -0.79 7.47 2.32
N ASP A 105 -0.19 7.75 1.17
CA ASP A 105 -0.48 8.95 0.39
C ASP A 105 -1.92 8.97 -0.14
N SER A 106 -2.55 7.81 -0.36
CA SER A 106 -3.95 7.77 -0.77
C SER A 106 -4.91 8.28 0.31
N ASP A 107 -4.57 8.08 1.58
CA ASP A 107 -5.48 8.31 2.70
C ASP A 107 -5.09 9.54 3.54
N LEU A 108 -3.84 10.01 3.45
CA LEU A 108 -3.30 11.07 4.32
C LEU A 108 -4.15 12.35 4.33
N TYR A 109 -4.55 12.83 3.16
CA TYR A 109 -5.37 14.04 3.05
C TYR A 109 -6.77 13.84 3.65
N LEU A 110 -7.35 12.64 3.48
CA LEU A 110 -8.66 12.30 4.04
C LEU A 110 -8.60 12.25 5.57
N LEU A 111 -7.56 11.62 6.13
CA LEU A 111 -7.33 11.56 7.58
C LEU A 111 -7.16 12.95 8.19
N HIS A 112 -6.46 13.85 7.50
CA HIS A 112 -6.29 15.25 7.94
C HIS A 112 -7.62 16.01 8.00
N LEU A 113 -8.49 15.83 7.00
CA LEU A 113 -9.83 16.43 7.00
C LEU A 113 -10.75 15.79 8.05
N GLU A 114 -10.63 14.47 8.25
CA GLU A 114 -11.40 13.73 9.24
C GLU A 114 -11.11 14.26 10.65
N GLU A 115 -9.84 14.45 11.02
CA GLU A 115 -9.46 14.95 12.33
C GLU A 115 -10.10 16.31 12.64
N ARG A 116 -10.13 17.21 11.65
CA ARG A 116 -10.73 18.55 11.79
C ARG A 116 -12.24 18.48 11.98
N LYS A 117 -12.94 17.67 11.16
CA LYS A 117 -14.38 17.47 11.31
C LYS A 117 -14.74 16.87 12.68
N ILE A 118 -13.92 15.93 13.18
CA ILE A 118 -14.10 15.37 14.52
C ILE A 118 -13.85 16.42 15.60
N ASN A 119 -12.84 17.27 15.43
CA ASN A 119 -12.56 18.37 16.34
C ASN A 119 -13.73 19.37 16.39
N ASP A 120 -14.32 19.72 15.26
CA ASP A 120 -15.43 20.68 15.16
C ASP A 120 -16.73 20.13 15.78
N LEU A 121 -17.03 18.85 15.57
CA LEU A 121 -18.23 18.21 16.14
C LEU A 121 -18.04 17.72 17.58
N GLY A 122 -16.80 17.66 18.04
CA GLY A 122 -16.38 17.09 19.32
C GLY A 122 -16.17 15.57 19.28
N PRO A 123 -15.25 15.03 20.11
CA PRO A 123 -14.84 13.62 20.09
C PRO A 123 -15.97 12.63 20.42
N SER A 124 -16.99 13.08 21.16
CA SER A 124 -18.19 12.30 21.47
C SER A 124 -19.08 12.04 20.23
N ASN A 125 -19.01 12.93 19.23
CA ASN A 125 -19.84 12.92 18.02
C ASN A 125 -19.09 12.45 16.76
N TRP A 126 -17.95 11.78 16.91
CA TRP A 126 -17.11 11.33 15.78
C TRP A 126 -17.89 10.58 14.68
N HIS A 127 -18.93 9.83 15.03
CA HIS A 127 -19.74 9.08 14.08
C HIS A 127 -20.45 9.98 13.06
N LYS A 128 -20.79 11.22 13.42
CA LYS A 128 -21.35 12.21 12.49
C LYS A 128 -20.31 12.73 11.49
N ALA A 129 -19.02 12.67 11.84
CA ALA A 129 -17.93 13.14 10.97
C ALA A 129 -17.53 12.10 9.93
N CYS A 130 -17.45 10.82 10.33
CA CYS A 130 -16.73 9.81 9.55
C CYS A 130 -17.24 8.37 9.66
N PHE A 131 -18.39 8.12 10.31
CA PHE A 131 -18.92 6.76 10.33
C PHE A 131 -19.59 6.41 9.00
N VAL A 132 -19.15 5.31 8.40
CA VAL A 132 -19.77 4.70 7.25
C VAL A 132 -20.33 3.34 7.70
N PRO A 133 -21.62 3.03 7.50
CA PRO A 133 -22.25 1.83 8.03
C PRO A 133 -21.85 0.56 7.26
N THR A 134 -20.55 0.27 7.19
CA THR A 134 -19.97 -0.89 6.50
C THR A 134 -19.21 -1.77 7.46
N LYS A 135 -19.04 -3.05 7.10
CA LYS A 135 -18.24 -3.99 7.90
C LYS A 135 -16.77 -3.54 8.04
N SER A 136 -16.26 -2.73 7.11
CA SER A 136 -14.90 -2.18 7.13
C SER A 136 -14.66 -1.25 8.33
N ASP A 137 -15.70 -0.58 8.84
CA ASP A 137 -15.61 0.35 9.96
C ASP A 137 -15.55 -0.35 11.33
N ALA A 138 -15.63 -1.68 11.38
CA ALA A 138 -15.66 -2.44 12.63
C ALA A 138 -14.42 -2.18 13.51
N LEU A 139 -13.23 -2.10 12.90
CA LEU A 139 -11.96 -1.87 13.63
C LEU A 139 -11.86 -0.43 14.14
N VAL A 140 -12.24 0.54 13.30
CA VAL A 140 -12.26 1.97 13.68
C VAL A 140 -13.28 2.19 14.80
N SER A 141 -14.46 1.60 14.68
CA SER A 141 -15.51 1.64 15.70
C SER A 141 -15.06 0.99 17.01
N ALA A 142 -14.38 -0.15 16.96
CA ALA A 142 -13.81 -0.81 18.13
C ALA A 142 -12.76 0.07 18.82
N PHE A 143 -11.85 0.67 18.03
CA PHE A 143 -10.86 1.61 18.53
C PHE A 143 -11.50 2.83 19.19
N ARG A 144 -12.48 3.48 18.55
CA ARG A 144 -13.18 4.65 19.10
C ARG A 144 -13.96 4.31 20.37
N LYS A 145 -14.58 3.13 20.45
CA LYS A 145 -15.22 2.62 21.68
C LYS A 145 -14.20 2.40 22.79
N TRP A 146 -13.06 1.79 22.48
CA TRP A 146 -11.96 1.60 23.41
C TRP A 146 -11.41 2.93 23.93
N LEU A 147 -11.13 3.88 23.02
CA LEU A 147 -10.62 5.21 23.32
C LEU A 147 -11.56 5.97 24.26
N ARG A 148 -12.86 5.94 23.97
CA ARG A 148 -13.89 6.55 24.84
C ARG A 148 -13.91 5.91 26.24
N LYS A 149 -13.93 4.58 26.30
CA LYS A 149 -14.12 3.84 27.56
C LYS A 149 -12.89 3.90 28.48
N TYR A 150 -11.68 3.84 27.93
CA TYR A 150 -10.45 3.65 28.72
C TYR A 150 -9.47 4.83 28.68
N SER A 151 -9.70 5.85 27.84
CA SER A 151 -8.80 7.01 27.74
C SER A 151 -9.50 8.37 27.71
N GLY A 152 -10.79 8.43 28.07
CA GLY A 152 -11.55 9.69 28.06
C GLY A 152 -11.92 10.21 26.67
N GLY A 153 -11.78 9.37 25.63
CA GLY A 153 -12.22 9.70 24.26
C GLY A 153 -11.25 10.51 23.41
N GLN A 154 -10.12 10.94 23.98
CA GLN A 154 -9.12 11.75 23.30
C GLN A 154 -7.72 11.52 23.87
N VAL A 155 -6.70 11.98 23.16
CA VAL A 155 -5.32 11.98 23.67
C VAL A 155 -5.22 12.99 24.81
N ASN A 156 -4.69 12.57 25.95
CA ASN A 156 -4.36 13.48 27.04
C ASN A 156 -3.02 14.17 26.75
N TRP A 157 -3.08 15.45 26.39
CA TRP A 157 -1.91 16.26 26.07
C TRP A 157 -1.21 16.87 27.30
N GLY A 158 -1.75 16.63 28.50
CA GLY A 158 -1.27 17.23 29.75
C GLY A 158 -1.28 18.75 29.68
N THR A 159 -0.23 19.40 30.20
CA THR A 159 -0.07 20.86 30.18
C THR A 159 0.69 21.38 28.97
N LYS A 160 1.23 20.50 28.11
CA LYS A 160 2.11 20.89 26.99
C LYS A 160 1.34 21.46 25.81
N PHE A 161 0.12 20.99 25.57
CA PHE A 161 -0.71 21.45 24.45
C PHE A 161 -2.15 21.62 24.91
N SER A 162 -2.84 22.63 24.35
CA SER A 162 -4.27 22.86 24.59
C SER A 162 -5.19 21.84 23.91
N GLY A 163 -4.65 20.99 23.03
CA GLY A 163 -5.42 20.09 22.18
C GLY A 163 -5.95 20.74 20.89
N ALA A 164 -5.81 22.06 20.73
CA ALA A 164 -6.25 22.78 19.53
C ALA A 164 -5.42 22.39 18.30
N LEU A 165 -6.09 22.14 17.17
CA LEU A 165 -5.42 21.82 15.92
C LEU A 165 -4.81 23.09 15.28
N PRO A 166 -3.60 22.99 14.71
CA PRO A 166 -3.03 24.10 13.94
C PRO A 166 -3.84 24.36 12.66
N PRO A 167 -3.68 25.53 12.01
CA PRO A 167 -4.27 25.80 10.69
C PRO A 167 -3.90 24.72 9.65
N THR A 168 -4.78 24.51 8.66
CA THR A 168 -4.50 23.57 7.57
C THR A 168 -3.36 24.12 6.71
N PRO A 169 -2.24 23.39 6.55
CA PRO A 169 -1.23 23.77 5.57
C PRO A 169 -1.77 23.55 4.15
N PRO A 170 -1.15 24.16 3.12
CA PRO A 170 -1.40 23.82 1.72
C PRO A 170 -1.28 22.31 1.48
N LYS A 171 -2.09 21.79 0.56
CA LYS A 171 -2.14 20.34 0.28
C LYS A 171 -0.76 19.83 -0.16
N GLU A 172 -0.04 20.62 -0.94
CA GLU A 172 1.29 20.31 -1.44
C GLU A 172 2.29 20.10 -0.30
N GLN A 173 2.20 20.93 0.74
CA GLN A 173 3.04 20.80 1.93
C GLN A 173 2.66 19.57 2.77
N LEU A 174 1.35 19.28 2.90
CA LEU A 174 0.88 18.10 3.64
C LEU A 174 1.32 16.80 2.96
N MET A 175 1.26 16.78 1.62
CA MET A 175 1.61 15.62 0.79
C MET A 175 3.11 15.56 0.46
N ASP A 176 3.94 16.45 1.01
CA ASP A 176 5.37 16.48 0.73
C ASP A 176 6.07 15.27 1.37
N ARG A 177 6.38 14.28 0.51
CA ARG A 177 7.04 13.04 0.92
C ARG A 177 8.52 13.25 1.28
N TYR A 178 9.16 14.26 0.70
CA TYR A 178 10.56 14.53 0.97
C TYR A 178 10.75 14.91 2.45
N TRP A 179 9.98 15.87 2.93
CA TRP A 179 10.06 16.33 4.32
C TRP A 179 9.42 15.36 5.33
N SER A 180 8.32 14.69 4.96
CA SER A 180 7.66 13.75 5.88
C SER A 180 8.43 12.43 6.04
N HIS A 181 9.23 12.02 5.07
CA HIS A 181 9.92 10.72 5.09
C HIS A 181 11.40 10.78 4.70
N VAL A 182 11.73 11.28 3.50
CA VAL A 182 13.07 11.12 2.90
C VAL A 182 14.17 11.68 3.79
N VAL A 183 13.98 12.88 4.34
CA VAL A 183 14.98 13.54 5.22
C VAL A 183 15.29 12.74 6.49
N ASN A 184 14.32 11.96 6.99
CA ASN A 184 14.44 11.18 8.22
C ASN A 184 14.81 9.71 7.96
N CYS A 185 14.86 9.28 6.70
CA CYS A 185 15.08 7.89 6.33
C CYS A 185 16.45 7.74 5.66
N SER A 186 17.39 7.05 6.33
CA SER A 186 18.75 6.84 5.81
C SER A 186 18.76 6.18 4.43
N SER A 187 17.92 5.17 4.21
CA SER A 187 17.85 4.48 2.92
C SER A 187 17.36 5.38 1.78
N CYS A 188 16.33 6.20 2.02
CA CYS A 188 15.74 7.06 0.98
C CYS A 188 16.60 8.30 0.73
N SER A 189 17.12 8.93 1.79
CA SER A 189 18.05 10.07 1.68
C SER A 189 19.34 9.69 0.94
N MET A 190 19.92 8.51 1.24
CA MET A 190 21.06 8.00 0.49
C MET A 190 20.73 7.75 -0.98
N ALA A 191 19.56 7.17 -1.27
CA ALA A 191 19.12 6.95 -2.65
C ALA A 191 19.00 8.26 -3.42
N VAL A 192 18.40 9.30 -2.84
CA VAL A 192 18.29 10.62 -3.45
C VAL A 192 19.68 11.24 -3.69
N LYS A 193 20.60 11.15 -2.72
CA LYS A 193 21.98 11.63 -2.89
C LYS A 193 22.70 10.90 -4.03
N GLY A 194 22.56 9.58 -4.11
CA GLY A 194 23.16 8.77 -5.17
C GLY A 194 22.58 9.09 -6.54
N LEU A 195 21.26 9.21 -6.66
CA LEU A 195 20.58 9.58 -7.90
C LEU A 195 21.00 10.98 -8.39
N LYS A 196 21.15 11.95 -7.48
CA LYS A 196 21.67 13.29 -7.81
C LYS A 196 23.12 13.25 -8.29
N ALA A 197 23.98 12.43 -7.68
CA ALA A 197 25.36 12.28 -8.13
C ALA A 197 25.44 11.68 -9.54
N VAL A 198 24.59 10.68 -9.83
CA VAL A 198 24.46 10.09 -11.17
C VAL A 198 23.95 11.13 -12.17
N GLU A 199 22.96 11.93 -11.79
CA GLU A 199 22.44 13.02 -12.63
C GLU A 199 23.55 14.01 -13.04
N VAL A 200 24.34 14.49 -12.07
CA VAL A 200 25.46 15.39 -12.35
C VAL A 200 26.52 14.73 -13.24
N ALA A 201 26.88 13.47 -12.96
CA ALA A 201 27.86 12.74 -13.77
C ALA A 201 27.40 12.58 -15.23
N LEU A 202 26.12 12.28 -15.46
CA LEU A 202 25.53 12.19 -16.80
C LEU A 202 25.51 13.54 -17.52
N GLN A 203 25.28 14.64 -16.80
CA GLN A 203 25.33 15.99 -17.37
C GLN A 203 26.76 16.38 -17.77
N CYS A 204 27.77 16.03 -16.97
CA CYS A 204 29.18 16.31 -17.26
C CYS A 204 29.73 15.48 -18.44
N GLN A 205 29.23 14.25 -18.65
CA GLN A 205 29.59 13.44 -19.82
C GLN A 205 28.78 13.85 -21.08
N GLY A 206 27.71 14.63 -20.90
CA GLY A 206 26.79 15.09 -21.93
C GLY A 206 27.14 16.45 -22.52
N GLY A 207 28.35 16.61 -23.06
CA GLY A 207 28.68 17.70 -24.00
C GLY A 207 27.93 17.64 -25.34
N CYS A 208 26.96 16.74 -25.49
CA CYS A 208 26.06 16.66 -26.63
C CYS A 208 24.61 16.59 -26.12
N HIS A 209 23.87 17.69 -26.29
CA HIS A 209 22.44 17.77 -26.04
C HIS A 209 21.68 16.83 -26.97
N THR A 210 21.52 15.57 -26.58
CA THR A 210 20.48 14.71 -27.16
C THR A 210 19.24 14.79 -26.29
N SER A 211 18.08 14.97 -26.92
CA SER A 211 16.76 15.09 -26.27
C SER A 211 16.40 13.91 -25.35
N SER A 212 17.08 12.77 -25.48
CA SER A 212 16.90 11.56 -24.67
C SER A 212 17.33 11.71 -23.21
N THR A 213 18.45 12.40 -22.93
CA THR A 213 18.94 12.57 -21.54
C THR A 213 18.03 13.45 -20.70
N ARG A 214 17.36 14.44 -21.30
CA ARG A 214 16.35 15.28 -20.61
C ARG A 214 15.14 14.46 -20.13
N ILE A 215 14.75 13.40 -20.84
CA ILE A 215 13.61 12.54 -20.47
C ILE A 215 13.95 11.67 -19.25
N SER A 216 15.17 11.11 -19.21
CA SER A 216 15.63 10.31 -18.06
C SER A 216 15.82 11.15 -16.79
N ILE A 217 16.32 12.38 -16.93
CA ILE A 217 16.48 13.34 -15.83
C ILE A 217 15.11 13.80 -15.31
N SER A 218 14.18 14.13 -16.22
CA SER A 218 12.79 14.44 -15.86
C SER A 218 12.12 13.29 -15.11
N MET A 219 12.37 12.03 -15.47
CA MET A 219 11.84 10.87 -14.73
C MET A 219 12.36 10.78 -13.31
N ILE A 220 13.67 10.91 -13.08
CA ILE A 220 14.29 10.79 -11.75
C ILE A 220 13.84 11.93 -10.82
N THR A 221 13.77 13.16 -11.35
CA THR A 221 13.29 14.33 -10.60
C THR A 221 11.79 14.25 -10.32
N THR A 222 10.98 13.76 -11.27
CA THR A 222 9.53 13.55 -11.08
C THR A 222 9.24 12.42 -10.09
N MET A 223 10.07 11.36 -10.05
CA MET A 223 10.01 10.32 -9.01
C MET A 223 10.32 10.86 -7.62
N ALA A 224 11.03 11.99 -7.53
CA ALA A 224 11.37 12.64 -6.26
C ALA A 224 10.39 13.75 -5.85
N SER A 225 9.53 14.28 -6.75
CA SER A 225 8.85 15.57 -6.50
C SER A 225 7.32 15.65 -6.56
N ASN A 226 6.56 14.70 -7.14
CA ASN A 226 5.12 14.48 -6.86
C ASN A 226 4.44 13.60 -7.91
N GLU A 227 3.47 12.82 -7.45
CA GLU A 227 2.76 11.79 -8.20
C GLU A 227 1.48 12.28 -8.90
N THR A 228 1.19 11.68 -10.07
CA THR A 228 -0.13 11.41 -10.70
C THR A 228 0.07 11.04 -12.18
N SER A 229 1.07 11.64 -12.84
CA SER A 229 1.47 11.30 -14.21
C SER A 229 2.08 9.90 -14.31
N ILE A 230 2.87 9.49 -13.30
CA ILE A 230 3.59 8.21 -13.27
C ILE A 230 2.65 6.99 -13.23
N ILE A 231 1.56 7.05 -12.46
CA ILE A 231 0.57 5.97 -12.43
C ILE A 231 -0.11 5.87 -13.80
N ARG A 232 -0.43 7.01 -14.41
CA ARG A 232 -1.02 7.07 -15.75
C ARG A 232 -0.05 6.49 -16.79
N ASP A 233 1.22 6.90 -16.77
CA ASP A 233 2.29 6.45 -17.67
C ASP A 233 2.65 4.97 -17.49
N PHE A 234 2.72 4.48 -16.24
CA PHE A 234 2.99 3.09 -15.93
C PHE A 234 1.82 2.19 -16.38
N LEU A 235 0.57 2.61 -16.16
CA LEU A 235 -0.62 1.93 -16.66
C LEU A 235 -0.72 1.98 -18.20
N GLN A 236 -0.33 3.10 -18.83
CA GLN A 236 -0.29 3.26 -20.29
C GLN A 236 0.80 2.37 -20.91
N ARG A 237 1.96 2.23 -20.25
CA ARG A 237 3.04 1.31 -20.67
C ARG A 237 2.68 -0.15 -20.46
N LYS A 238 2.00 -0.53 -19.37
CA LYS A 238 1.42 -1.88 -19.20
C LYS A 238 0.41 -2.20 -20.30
N LYS A 239 -0.45 -1.25 -20.69
CA LYS A 239 -1.41 -1.39 -21.79
C LYS A 239 -0.70 -1.55 -23.14
N LYS A 240 0.30 -0.71 -23.44
CA LYS A 240 1.10 -0.78 -24.68
C LYS A 240 1.94 -2.06 -24.76
N SER A 241 2.51 -2.51 -23.64
CA SER A 241 3.22 -3.80 -23.53
C SER A 241 2.26 -4.99 -23.73
N SER A 242 1.06 -4.95 -23.16
CA SER A 242 0.04 -6.00 -23.40
C SER A 242 -0.44 -6.03 -24.86
N GLU A 243 -0.50 -4.87 -25.53
CA GLU A 243 -0.89 -4.76 -26.93
C GLU A 243 0.21 -5.24 -27.87
N VAL A 244 1.48 -4.95 -27.55
CA VAL A 244 2.68 -5.44 -28.25
C VAL A 244 2.85 -6.96 -28.04
N VAL A 245 2.56 -7.48 -26.86
CA VAL A 245 2.48 -8.93 -26.60
C VAL A 245 1.32 -9.56 -27.36
N SER A 246 0.16 -8.89 -27.52
CA SER A 246 -0.95 -9.38 -28.34
C SER A 246 -0.64 -9.36 -29.84
N LYS A 247 0.13 -8.37 -30.32
CA LYS A 247 0.59 -8.26 -31.71
C LYS A 247 1.68 -9.28 -32.00
N SER A 248 2.61 -9.49 -31.07
CA SER A 248 3.64 -10.53 -31.17
C SER A 248 3.04 -11.94 -31.12
N LYS A 249 2.02 -12.18 -30.28
CA LYS A 249 1.27 -13.44 -30.30
C LYS A 249 0.51 -13.63 -31.62
N ARG A 250 -0.10 -12.58 -32.19
CA ARG A 250 -0.72 -12.65 -33.53
C ARG A 250 0.28 -12.87 -34.65
N LEU A 251 1.49 -12.31 -34.54
CA LEU A 251 2.57 -12.52 -35.49
C LEU A 251 3.14 -13.95 -35.38
N ILE A 252 3.29 -14.48 -34.16
CA ILE A 252 3.68 -15.88 -33.91
C ILE A 252 2.60 -16.86 -34.39
N VAL A 253 1.30 -16.53 -34.24
CA VAL A 253 0.19 -17.32 -34.79
C VAL A 253 0.17 -17.26 -36.32
N ARG A 254 0.46 -16.11 -36.94
CA ARG A 254 0.59 -15.96 -38.41
C ARG A 254 1.85 -16.65 -38.96
N LEU A 255 2.96 -16.63 -38.23
CA LEU A 255 4.18 -17.36 -38.56
C LEU A 255 3.97 -18.87 -38.39
N ARG A 256 3.22 -19.30 -37.37
CA ARG A 256 2.78 -20.71 -37.21
C ARG A 256 1.77 -21.15 -38.27
N SER A 257 0.90 -20.28 -38.78
CA SER A 257 0.03 -20.62 -39.91
C SER A 257 0.79 -20.67 -41.24
N ALA A 258 1.83 -19.84 -41.39
CA ALA A 258 2.72 -19.87 -42.57
C ALA A 258 3.68 -21.07 -42.57
N LEU A 259 4.11 -21.54 -41.39
CA LEU A 259 4.99 -22.71 -41.21
C LEU A 259 4.23 -24.01 -40.93
N GLY A 260 2.92 -23.93 -40.69
CA GLY A 260 2.03 -25.05 -40.34
C GLY A 260 1.41 -25.78 -41.53
N ALA A 261 1.79 -25.46 -42.76
CA ALA A 261 1.39 -26.22 -43.95
C ALA A 261 2.16 -27.56 -44.10
N GLN A 262 3.08 -27.90 -43.18
CA GLN A 262 3.84 -29.15 -43.29
C GLN A 262 3.45 -30.25 -42.31
N TRP A 263 2.80 -29.98 -41.16
CA TRP A 263 2.48 -31.04 -40.20
C TRP A 263 1.15 -30.76 -39.50
N ALA A 264 0.08 -31.35 -40.04
CA ALA A 264 -1.22 -31.47 -39.40
C ALA A 264 -1.34 -32.89 -38.83
N GLN A 265 -1.59 -33.02 -37.52
CA GLN A 265 -2.49 -34.04 -36.97
C GLN A 265 -2.77 -33.75 -35.46
N ASP A 266 -4.06 -33.84 -35.14
CA ASP A 266 -4.70 -34.13 -33.85
C ASP A 266 -5.03 -33.01 -32.82
N THR A 267 -6.24 -32.46 -33.03
CA THR A 267 -7.40 -32.21 -32.10
C THR A 267 -7.33 -31.31 -30.84
N PRO A 268 -8.47 -30.71 -30.41
CA PRO A 268 -8.53 -29.40 -29.74
C PRO A 268 -9.08 -29.41 -28.30
N VAL A 269 -8.75 -28.39 -27.50
CA VAL A 269 -9.54 -28.01 -26.31
C VAL A 269 -9.76 -26.49 -26.24
N SER A 270 -11.04 -26.14 -26.13
CA SER A 270 -11.67 -24.82 -26.06
C SER A 270 -11.38 -24.08 -24.74
N LEU A 271 -11.19 -22.76 -24.81
CA LEU A 271 -11.12 -21.85 -23.66
C LEU A 271 -12.01 -20.63 -23.94
N SER A 272 -13.17 -20.56 -23.30
CA SER A 272 -14.05 -19.39 -23.27
C SER A 272 -13.73 -18.52 -22.04
N PHE A 273 -13.53 -17.22 -22.26
CA PHE A 273 -13.38 -16.20 -21.22
C PHE A 273 -14.56 -15.24 -21.31
N HIS A 274 -15.38 -15.19 -20.25
CA HIS A 274 -16.49 -14.25 -20.14
C HIS A 274 -16.04 -12.95 -19.47
N ARG A 275 -16.58 -11.84 -19.98
CA ARG A 275 -16.17 -10.44 -19.78
C ARG A 275 -17.27 -9.72 -19.00
N ARG A 276 -17.02 -9.33 -17.74
CA ARG A 276 -17.80 -8.39 -16.90
C ARG A 276 -16.89 -8.08 -15.69
N GLU A 277 -16.62 -6.88 -15.21
CA GLU A 277 -17.31 -5.58 -15.22
C GLU A 277 -16.27 -4.45 -15.07
N ARG A 278 -16.50 -3.36 -15.79
CA ARG A 278 -15.95 -2.03 -15.50
C ARG A 278 -17.17 -1.13 -15.36
N LYS A 279 -17.46 -0.64 -14.15
CA LYS A 279 -18.30 0.53 -13.84
C LYS A 279 -18.54 0.57 -12.33
N VAL A 280 -17.67 1.22 -11.56
CA VAL A 280 -18.00 2.01 -10.35
C VAL A 280 -16.78 2.90 -10.06
N PHE A 281 -16.73 4.11 -10.63
CA PHE A 281 -15.89 5.22 -10.14
C PHE A 281 -16.50 6.51 -10.71
N ALA A 282 -17.57 6.97 -10.07
CA ALA A 282 -18.16 8.30 -10.24
C ALA A 282 -19.09 8.54 -9.05
N ALA A 283 -18.52 9.02 -7.94
CA ALA A 283 -19.15 9.79 -6.86
C ALA A 283 -18.22 9.69 -5.64
N LEU A 284 -17.30 10.64 -5.52
CA LEU A 284 -16.75 11.22 -4.28
C LEU A 284 -15.97 12.48 -4.69
#